data_AF-K4LHJ5-F1
#
_entry.id   AF-K4LHJ5-F1
#
_cell.length_a   1.000
_cell.length_b   1.000
_cell.length_c   1.000
_cell.angle_alpha   90.00
_cell.angle_beta   90.00
_cell.angle_gamma   90.00
#
_symmetry.space_group_name_H-M   'P 1'
#
loop_
_entity.id
_entity.type
_entity.pdbx_description
1 polymer ?
#
loop_
_entity_poly.entity_id
_entity_poly.type
_entity_poly.pdbx_seq_one_letter_code
_entity_poly.pdbx_strand_id
1 'polypeptide(L)' 'MFVIDRFEGDWAVIELDRLTFNIPKVLLPEGAREGDVIEIKVSVNKKATAKRRKTAQKMMNELFEG' A
#
# COMPACT_ATOMS: atom_id res chain seq x y z
N MET A 1 17.36 -0.29 4.30
CA MET A 1 17.19 0.91 3.43
C MET A 1 16.30 0.49 2.27
N PHE A 2 15.34 1.32 1.85
CA PHE A 2 14.51 0.99 0.68
C PHE A 2 15.08 1.69 -0.55
N VAL A 3 15.43 0.92 -1.58
CA VAL A 3 15.98 1.43 -2.83
C VAL A 3 15.07 1.01 -3.98
N ILE A 4 14.77 1.93 -4.89
CA ILE A 4 14.12 1.57 -6.15
C ILE A 4 15.16 0.82 -6.98
N ASP A 5 15.03 -0.51 -7.10
CA ASP A 5 15.95 -1.31 -7.90
C ASP A 5 15.67 -1.10 -9.40
N ARG A 6 14.43 -1.34 -9.83
CA ARG A 6 14.00 -1.19 -11.22
C ARG A 6 12.52 -0.94 -11.40
N PHE A 7 12.12 -0.46 -12.58
CA PHE A 7 10.72 -0.39 -13.00
C PHE A 7 10.34 -1.54 -13.94
N GLU A 8 9.20 -2.18 -13.67
CA GLU A 8 8.61 -3.25 -14.48
C GLU A 8 7.16 -2.92 -14.82
N GLY A 9 6.94 -2.30 -15.98
CA GLY A 9 5.61 -1.90 -16.43
C GLY A 9 4.95 -0.87 -15.51
N ASP A 10 3.91 -1.30 -14.77
CA ASP A 10 3.19 -0.48 -13.79
C ASP A 10 3.68 -0.65 -12.35
N TRP A 11 4.75 -1.41 -12.15
CA TRP A 11 5.33 -1.73 -10.85
C TRP A 11 6.74 -1.18 -10.71
N ALA A 12 7.12 -0.87 -9.47
CA ALA A 12 8.48 -0.60 -9.06
C ALA A 12 8.92 -1.74 -8.13
N VAL A 13 10.10 -2.28 -8.39
CA VAL A 13 10.76 -3.28 -7.53
C VAL A 13 11.58 -2.52 -6.50
N ILE A 14 11.30 -2.74 -5.22
CA ILE A 14 12.00 -2.12 -4.10
C ILE A 14 12.89 -3.15 -3.42
N GLU A 15 14.18 -2.86 -3.29
CA GLU A 15 15.13 -3.64 -2.51
C GLU A 15 15.14 -3.18 -1.05
N LEU A 16 15.05 -4.14 -0.13
CA LEU A 16 15.24 -3.97 1.31
C LEU A 16 16.16 -5.09 1.81
N ASP A 17 17.42 -4.76 2.04
CA ASP A 17 18.47 -5.66 2.53
C ASP A 17 18.68 -6.91 1.64
N ARG A 18 17.97 -8.01 1.88
CA ARG A 18 18.00 -9.24 1.04
C ARG A 18 16.63 -9.62 0.49
N LEU A 19 15.66 -8.73 0.65
CA LEU A 19 14.29 -8.91 0.23
C LEU A 19 13.98 -7.92 -0.89
N THR A 20 13.11 -8.33 -1.79
CA THR A 20 12.54 -7.45 -2.81
C THR A 20 11.03 -7.54 -2.76
N PHE A 21 10.35 -6.43 -2.99
CA PHE A 21 8.89 -6.40 -3.10
C PHE A 21 8.46 -5.38 -4.14
N ASN A 22 7.26 -5.60 -4.69
CA ASN A 22 6.73 -4.76 -5.74
C ASN A 22 5.69 -3.80 -5.17
N ILE A 23 5.76 -2.52 -5.56
CA ILE A 23 4.71 -1.53 -5.31
C ILE A 23 4.26 -0.92 -6.63
N PRO A 24 2.98 -0.52 -6.78
CA PRO A 24 2.55 0.21 -7.96
C PRO A 24 3.37 1.49 -8.14
N LYS A 25 3.88 1.76 -9.33
CA LYS A 25 4.70 2.95 -9.62
C LYS A 25 3.97 4.26 -9.30
N VAL A 26 2.63 4.25 -9.36
CA VAL A 26 1.76 5.38 -9.01
C VAL A 26 1.81 5.78 -7.54
N LEU A 27 2.38 4.95 -6.66
CA LEU A 27 2.59 5.28 -5.25
C LEU A 27 3.91 6.03 -4.99
N LEU A 28 4.80 6.09 -5.99
CA LEU A 28 6.08 6.78 -5.89
C LEU A 28 5.94 8.27 -6.22
N PRO A 29 6.80 9.14 -5.65
CA PRO A 29 6.81 10.55 -6.00
C PRO A 29 7.19 10.75 -7.47
N GLU A 30 6.67 11.82 -8.05
CA GLU A 30 7.02 12.19 -9.42
C GLU A 30 8.53 12.43 -9.55
N GLY A 31 9.11 11.89 -10.63
CA GLY A 31 10.54 12.00 -10.88
C GLY A 31 11.43 10.99 -10.17
N ALA A 32 10.87 10.05 -9.39
CA ALA A 32 11.62 8.93 -8.80
C ALA A 32 12.27 8.06 -9.88
N ARG A 33 13.50 7.60 -9.64
CA ARG A 33 14.32 6.82 -10.58
C ARG A 33 14.91 5.58 -9.93
N GLU A 34 15.37 4.66 -10.76
CA GLU A 34 16.17 3.52 -10.32
C GLU A 34 17.43 4.01 -9.59
N GLY A 35 17.73 3.40 -8.45
CA GLY A 35 18.78 3.80 -7.52
C GLY A 35 18.35 4.81 -6.44
N ASP A 36 17.17 5.42 -6.53
CA ASP A 36 16.71 6.36 -5.50
C ASP A 36 16.40 5.64 -4.18
N VAL A 37 16.83 6.25 -3.08
CA VAL A 37 16.51 5.80 -1.71
C VAL A 37 15.19 6.43 -1.28
N ILE A 38 14.25 5.61 -0.82
CA ILE A 38 12.92 6.05 -0.38
C ILE A 38 12.68 5.72 1.09
N GLU A 39 11.80 6.48 1.74
CA GLU A 39 11.33 6.22 3.10
C GLU A 39 9.88 5.70 3.05
N ILE A 40 9.63 4.53 3.66
CA ILE A 40 8.30 3.94 3.73
C ILE A 40 7.85 3.87 5.20
N LYS A 41 6.75 4.53 5.52
CA LYS A 41 6.14 4.51 6.86
C LYS A 41 4.85 3.71 6.87
N VAL A 42 4.87 2.57 7.55
CA VAL A 42 3.70 1.68 7.70
C VAL A 42 3.14 1.80 9.11
N SER A 43 1.81 1.96 9.24
CA SER A 43 1.14 2.01 10.54
C SER A 43 -0.28 1.45 10.48
N VAL A 44 -0.77 0.93 11.61
CA VAL A 44 -2.13 0.40 11.73
C VAL A 44 -3.12 1.53 12.04
N ASN A 45 -4.01 1.83 11.11
CA ASN A 45 -5.10 2.79 11.32
C ASN A 45 -6.34 2.12 11.96
N LYS A 46 -6.31 1.93 13.29
CA LYS A 46 -7.40 1.30 14.04
C LYS A 46 -8.76 1.98 13.82
N LYS A 47 -8.79 3.31 13.67
CA LYS A 47 -10.03 4.09 13.46
C LYS A 47 -10.67 3.78 12.12
N ALA A 48 -9.88 3.80 11.04
CA ALA A 48 -10.35 3.44 9.70
C ALA A 48 -10.80 1.98 9.63
N THR A 49 -10.04 1.07 10.23
CA THR A 49 -10.40 -0.36 10.32
C THR A 49 -11.73 -0.57 11.04
N ALA A 50 -11.94 0.11 12.18
CA ALA A 50 -13.21 0.06 12.91
C ALA A 50 -14.37 0.64 12.10
N LYS A 51 -14.16 1.75 11.38
CA LYS A 51 -15.17 2.34 10.50
C LYS A 51 -15.58 1.38 9.39
N ARG A 52 -14.62 0.75 8.70
CA ARG A 52 -14.89 -0.26 7.65
C ARG A 52 -15.70 -1.43 8.20
N ARG A 53 -15.37 -1.95 9.39
CA ARG A 53 -16.11 -3.04 10.04
C ARG A 53 -17.55 -2.64 10.34
N LYS A 54 -17.78 -1.43 10.86
CA LYS A 54 -19.14 -0.92 11.14
C LYS A 54 -19.97 -0.78 9.85
N THR A 55 -19.39 -0.24 8.77
CA THR A 55 -20.09 -0.12 7.49
C THR A 55 -20.49 -1.48 6.92
N ALA A 56 -19.58 -2.46 6.96
CA ALA A 56 -19.89 -3.82 6.50
C ALA A 56 -21.02 -4.46 7.33
N GLN A 57 -21.01 -4.27 8.66
CA GLN A 57 -22.08 -4.77 9.52
C GLN A 57 -23.44 -4.10 9.23
N LYS A 58 -23.44 -2.79 8.95
CA LYS A 58 -24.67 -2.06 8.60
C LYS A 58 -25.30 -2.61 7.30
N MET A 59 -24.48 -2.82 6.27
CA MET A 59 -24.92 -3.41 5.00
C MET A 59 -25.46 -4.83 5.20
N MET A 60 -24.83 -5.63 6.05
CA MET A 60 -25.34 -6.95 6.41
C MET A 60 -26.72 -6.83 7.09
N ASN A 61 -26.88 -5.98 8.10
CA ASN A 61 -28.17 -5.86 8.80
C ASN A 61 -29.30 -5.40 7.86
N GLU A 62 -29.02 -4.47 6.93
CA GLU A 62 -29.99 -4.00 5.93
C GLU A 62 -30.46 -5.10 4.96
N LEU A 63 -29.64 -6.13 4.70
CA LEU A 63 -29.98 -7.26 3.82
C LEU A 63 -30.79 -8.37 4.50
N PHE A 64 -30.72 -8.49 5.83
CA PHE A 64 -31.34 -9.58 6.60
C PHE A 64 -32.54 -9.12 7.44
N GLU A 65 -32.75 -7.82 7.57
CA GLU A 65 -33.93 -7.21 8.21
C GLU A 65 -34.97 -6.70 7.19
N GLY A 66 -34.83 -7.07 5.91
CA GLY A 66 -35.82 -6.88 4.83
C GLY A 66 -36.36 -8.20 4.33
#